data_AF-A0A6B1FBG1-F1
#
_entry.id   AF-A0A6B1FBG1-F1
#
_cell.length_a   1.000
_cell.length_b   1.000
_cell.length_c   1.000
_cell.angle_alpha   90.00
_cell.angle_beta   90.00
_cell.angle_gamma   90.00
#
_symmetry.space_group_name_H-M   'P 1'
#
loop_
_entity.id
_entity.type
_entity.pdbx_description
1 polymer ?
#
loop_
_entity_poly.entity_id
_entity_poly.type
_entity_poly.pdbx_seq_one_letter_code
_entity_poly.pdbx_strand_id
1 'polypeptide(L)'
;MRRELARAHSSLRLEEHRNRGLPELTRIETAEEYDRRLNESVTEYMTFLEEGEIQRVEPWMDAALRAKNGSFTPAGPNEIRNFFQEVNYRDPVVLRTHLHHWIELAMMVEEPHASPIRSVPLLYNLWDARSEGLATGMEEMMMHAGLLADKPRSRELVWIMLAQRAARALSGLYLHGNVYDMEEAVAHATEWTPRGWLPDAALVRNEQHLYLRQPGYGTSYHTGHTQLAELLGAWARREGESFTVKRFFDDFFSAGVIPVVLTRWEMTGNIDELLIER
;
A
#
# COMPACT_ATOMS: atom_id res chain seq x y z
N MET A 1 0.61 0.10 15.71
CA MET A 1 0.50 -1.21 15.03
C MET A 1 -0.56 -2.13 15.62
N ARG A 2 -0.66 -2.36 16.95
CA ARG A 2 -1.75 -3.18 17.54
C ARG A 2 -3.16 -2.76 17.09
N ARG A 3 -3.42 -1.44 17.09
CA ARG A 3 -4.67 -0.86 16.55
C ARG A 3 -4.89 -1.25 15.08
N GLU A 4 -3.88 -1.10 14.22
CA GLU A 4 -4.00 -1.41 12.79
C GLU A 4 -4.26 -2.89 12.55
N LEU A 5 -3.61 -3.78 13.30
CA LEU A 5 -3.89 -5.21 13.22
C LEU A 5 -5.34 -5.52 13.63
N ALA A 6 -5.80 -4.98 14.76
CA ALA A 6 -7.16 -5.16 15.23
C ALA A 6 -8.20 -4.58 14.25
N ARG A 7 -7.92 -3.41 13.66
CA ARG A 7 -8.77 -2.74 12.67
C ARG A 7 -8.87 -3.56 11.38
N ALA A 8 -7.75 -4.07 10.87
CA ALA A 8 -7.75 -4.89 9.67
C ALA A 8 -8.51 -6.21 9.88
N HIS A 9 -8.29 -6.90 11.00
CA HIS A 9 -9.01 -8.14 11.33
C HIS A 9 -10.51 -7.91 11.53
N SER A 10 -10.90 -6.89 12.30
CA SER A 10 -12.33 -6.60 12.51
C SER A 10 -13.02 -6.19 11.20
N SER A 11 -12.39 -5.35 10.38
CA SER A 11 -12.95 -4.92 9.10
C SER A 11 -13.06 -6.09 8.12
N LEU A 12 -12.06 -6.97 8.06
CA LEU A 12 -12.11 -8.21 7.28
C LEU A 12 -13.33 -9.06 7.67
N ARG A 13 -13.57 -9.27 8.97
CA ARG A 13 -14.72 -10.06 9.44
C ARG A 13 -16.06 -9.42 9.08
N LEU A 14 -16.15 -8.09 9.08
CA LEU A 14 -17.35 -7.37 8.67
C LEU A 14 -17.61 -7.48 7.15
N GLU A 15 -16.56 -7.35 6.33
CA GLU A 15 -16.68 -7.57 4.87
C GLU A 15 -17.04 -9.03 4.56
N GLU A 16 -16.39 -10.00 5.20
CA GLU A 16 -16.73 -11.42 5.05
C GLU A 16 -18.18 -11.72 5.45
N HIS A 17 -18.66 -11.10 6.54
CA HIS A 17 -20.06 -11.21 6.92
C HIS A 17 -20.97 -10.62 5.84
N ARG A 18 -20.69 -9.41 5.35
CA ARG A 18 -21.45 -8.77 4.26
C ARG A 18 -21.48 -9.65 3.00
N ASN A 19 -20.37 -10.28 2.68
CA ASN A 19 -20.14 -10.98 1.42
C ASN A 19 -20.45 -12.49 1.49
N ARG A 20 -20.90 -13.02 2.63
CA ARG A 20 -21.10 -14.46 2.89
C ARG A 20 -21.91 -15.23 1.84
N GLY A 21 -22.79 -14.56 1.09
CA GLY A 21 -23.61 -15.18 0.04
C GLY A 21 -22.98 -15.14 -1.37
N LEU A 22 -21.82 -14.52 -1.52
CA LEU A 22 -21.12 -14.38 -2.80
C LEU A 22 -20.14 -15.54 -3.02
N PRO A 23 -19.84 -15.93 -4.27
CA PRO A 23 -18.77 -16.88 -4.55
C PRO A 23 -17.42 -16.39 -4.02
N GLU A 24 -16.51 -17.32 -3.73
CA GLU A 24 -15.11 -16.99 -3.41
C GLU A 24 -14.35 -16.56 -4.67
N LEU A 25 -13.32 -15.74 -4.49
CA LEU A 25 -12.41 -15.38 -5.58
C LEU A 25 -11.52 -16.57 -5.94
N THR A 26 -11.56 -16.97 -7.20
CA THR A 26 -10.69 -18.00 -7.76
C THR A 26 -9.36 -17.40 -8.25
N ARG A 27 -8.34 -18.25 -8.36
CA ARG A 27 -7.04 -17.85 -8.90
C ARG A 27 -7.11 -17.81 -10.43
N ILE A 28 -6.31 -16.94 -11.03
CA ILE A 28 -5.93 -17.03 -12.44
C ILE A 28 -5.17 -18.34 -12.67
N GLU A 29 -5.59 -19.11 -13.69
CA GLU A 29 -5.07 -20.46 -13.94
C GLU A 29 -4.18 -20.57 -15.19
N THR A 30 -4.20 -19.59 -16.08
CA THR A 30 -3.45 -19.62 -17.35
C THR A 30 -2.62 -18.36 -17.56
N ALA A 31 -1.56 -18.48 -18.38
CA ALA A 31 -0.71 -17.35 -18.74
C ALA A 31 -1.47 -16.30 -19.58
N GLU A 32 -2.32 -16.74 -20.50
CA GLU A 32 -3.16 -15.84 -21.31
C GLU A 32 -4.11 -15.02 -20.43
N GLU A 33 -4.76 -15.67 -19.47
CA GLU A 33 -5.66 -14.99 -18.53
C GLU A 33 -4.90 -14.04 -17.60
N TYR A 34 -3.69 -14.41 -17.19
CA TYR A 34 -2.82 -13.56 -16.39
C TYR A 34 -2.46 -12.27 -17.12
N ASP A 35 -1.94 -12.38 -18.34
CA ASP A 35 -1.54 -11.22 -19.13
C ASP A 35 -2.74 -10.31 -19.41
N ARG A 36 -3.89 -10.90 -19.75
CA ARG A 36 -5.13 -10.16 -20.00
C ARG A 36 -5.60 -9.42 -18.74
N ARG A 37 -5.84 -10.12 -17.62
CA ARG A 37 -6.39 -9.51 -16.40
C ARG A 37 -5.46 -8.48 -15.77
N LEU A 38 -4.14 -8.68 -15.84
CA LEU A 38 -3.21 -7.69 -15.30
C LEU A 38 -3.19 -6.41 -16.14
N ASN A 39 -3.23 -6.53 -17.48
CA ASN A 39 -3.34 -5.37 -18.35
C ASN A 39 -4.67 -4.64 -18.18
N GLU A 40 -5.78 -5.37 -18.07
CA GLU A 40 -7.10 -4.79 -17.79
C GLU A 40 -7.12 -4.07 -16.44
N SER A 41 -6.50 -4.64 -15.41
CA SER A 41 -6.46 -4.00 -14.08
C SER A 41 -5.69 -2.67 -14.06
N VAL A 42 -4.64 -2.53 -14.88
CA VAL A 42 -3.94 -1.24 -15.03
C VAL A 42 -4.88 -0.24 -15.70
N THR A 43 -5.54 -0.62 -16.80
CA THR A 43 -6.52 0.24 -17.46
C THR A 43 -7.62 0.67 -16.48
N GLU A 44 -8.21 -0.27 -15.75
CA GLU A 44 -9.26 -0.01 -14.76
C GLU A 44 -8.79 0.99 -13.70
N TYR A 45 -7.57 0.81 -13.17
CA TYR A 45 -7.04 1.71 -12.16
C TYR A 45 -6.77 3.12 -12.72
N MET A 46 -6.17 3.23 -13.90
CA MET A 46 -5.90 4.52 -14.54
C MET A 46 -7.20 5.26 -14.87
N THR A 47 -8.20 4.57 -15.42
CA THR A 47 -9.53 5.13 -15.66
C THR A 47 -10.20 5.60 -14.37
N PHE A 48 -10.12 4.81 -13.30
CA PHE A 48 -10.65 5.22 -12.00
C PHE A 48 -9.98 6.48 -11.45
N LEU A 49 -8.66 6.61 -11.59
CA LEU A 49 -7.94 7.81 -11.13
C LEU A 49 -8.36 9.06 -11.90
N GLU A 50 -8.56 8.94 -13.22
CA GLU A 50 -8.95 10.03 -14.11
C GLU A 50 -10.42 10.41 -13.95
N GLU A 51 -11.34 9.46 -14.16
CA GLU A 51 -12.79 9.70 -14.12
C GLU A 51 -13.30 9.94 -12.70
N GLY A 52 -12.65 9.35 -11.70
CA GLY A 52 -12.96 9.56 -10.28
C GLY A 52 -12.39 10.88 -9.73
N GLU A 53 -11.73 11.68 -10.56
CA GLU A 53 -11.06 12.93 -10.17
C GLU A 53 -10.20 12.73 -8.91
N ILE A 54 -9.37 11.68 -8.91
CA ILE A 54 -8.52 11.35 -7.77
C ILE A 54 -7.22 12.15 -7.81
N GLN A 55 -6.60 12.23 -8.97
CA GLN A 55 -5.34 12.95 -9.20
C GLN A 55 -5.19 13.28 -10.69
N ARG A 56 -4.22 14.10 -11.06
CA ARG A 56 -3.76 14.26 -12.43
C ARG A 56 -3.19 12.94 -12.94
N VAL A 57 -3.69 12.47 -14.08
CA VAL A 57 -3.19 11.29 -14.77
C VAL A 57 -2.28 11.75 -15.91
N GLU A 58 -1.02 11.30 -15.87
CA GLU A 58 -0.01 11.68 -16.86
C GLU A 58 0.21 10.55 -17.89
N PRO A 59 0.62 10.86 -19.14
CA PRO A 59 0.75 9.86 -20.21
C PRO A 59 1.70 8.69 -19.91
N TRP A 60 2.67 8.89 -19.01
CA TRP A 60 3.67 7.90 -18.63
C TRP A 60 3.21 6.93 -17.51
N MET A 61 2.13 7.25 -16.79
CA MET A 61 1.68 6.47 -15.63
C MET A 61 1.24 5.04 -16.01
N ASP A 62 0.48 4.90 -17.10
CA ASP A 62 0.01 3.60 -17.59
C ASP A 62 1.19 2.67 -17.92
N ALA A 63 2.16 3.17 -18.69
CA ALA A 63 3.36 2.42 -19.05
C ALA A 63 4.20 2.05 -17.82
N ALA A 64 4.33 2.96 -16.85
CA ALA A 64 5.06 2.70 -15.61
C ALA A 64 4.46 1.56 -14.80
N LEU A 65 3.12 1.46 -14.73
CA LEU A 65 2.42 0.37 -14.06
C LEU A 65 2.51 -0.94 -14.84
N ARG A 66 2.29 -0.94 -16.17
CA ARG A 66 2.35 -2.15 -17.01
C ARG A 66 3.72 -2.82 -16.95
N ALA A 67 4.79 -2.02 -16.84
CA ALA A 67 6.16 -2.53 -16.68
C ALA A 67 6.35 -3.40 -15.42
N LYS A 68 5.39 -3.41 -14.49
CA LYS A 68 5.43 -4.15 -13.22
C LYS A 68 4.46 -5.34 -13.17
N ASN A 69 3.82 -5.70 -14.28
CA ASN A 69 2.89 -6.84 -14.33
C ASN A 69 3.57 -8.22 -14.07
N GLY A 70 4.89 -8.32 -14.26
CA GLY A 70 5.60 -9.58 -14.09
C GLY A 70 5.13 -10.64 -15.11
N SER A 71 5.22 -11.92 -14.75
CA SER A 71 4.85 -13.03 -15.64
C SER A 71 4.13 -14.14 -14.89
N PHE A 72 3.30 -14.89 -15.60
CA PHE A 72 2.58 -16.03 -15.03
C PHE A 72 3.54 -17.09 -14.48
N THR A 73 3.23 -17.61 -13.31
CA THR A 73 3.90 -18.74 -12.69
C THR A 73 2.83 -19.77 -12.32
N PRO A 74 2.90 -21.03 -12.78
CA PRO A 74 1.94 -22.05 -12.39
C PRO A 74 2.06 -22.39 -10.89
N ALA A 75 0.96 -22.82 -10.27
CA ALA A 75 0.95 -23.39 -8.93
C ALA A 75 -0.11 -24.49 -8.88
N GLY A 76 0.15 -25.56 -8.12
CA GLY A 76 -0.82 -26.63 -7.91
C GLY A 76 -2.09 -26.15 -7.18
N PRO A 77 -3.21 -26.90 -7.24
CA PRO A 77 -4.47 -26.49 -6.60
C PRO A 77 -4.37 -26.22 -5.10
N ASN A 78 -3.52 -26.99 -4.40
CA ASN A 78 -3.29 -26.87 -2.95
C ASN A 78 -1.96 -26.16 -2.63
N GLU A 79 -1.22 -25.70 -3.64
CA GLU A 79 0.01 -24.96 -3.43
C GLU A 79 -0.32 -23.51 -3.09
N ILE A 80 0.35 -22.96 -2.08
CA ILE A 80 0.22 -21.57 -1.67
C ILE A 80 1.36 -20.79 -2.32
N ARG A 81 1.00 -19.77 -3.09
CA ARG A 81 1.93 -18.82 -3.72
C ARG A 81 2.50 -17.88 -2.66
N ASN A 82 3.46 -17.04 -3.05
CA ASN A 82 3.84 -15.90 -2.23
C ASN A 82 2.58 -15.07 -1.87
N PHE A 83 2.54 -14.52 -0.65
CA PHE A 83 1.39 -13.78 -0.13
C PHE A 83 0.79 -12.76 -1.12
N PHE A 84 1.62 -11.91 -1.74
CA PHE A 84 1.11 -10.90 -2.68
C PHE A 84 0.67 -11.53 -4.01
N GLN A 85 1.24 -12.66 -4.41
CA GLN A 85 0.72 -13.41 -5.56
C GLN A 85 -0.65 -14.01 -5.27
N GLU A 86 -0.95 -14.44 -4.04
CA GLU A 86 -2.30 -14.87 -3.68
C GLU A 86 -3.34 -13.75 -3.89
N VAL A 87 -2.97 -12.51 -3.60
CA VAL A 87 -3.81 -11.34 -3.90
C VAL A 87 -3.89 -11.10 -5.41
N ASN A 88 -2.74 -10.97 -6.07
CA ASN A 88 -2.67 -10.62 -7.50
C ASN A 88 -3.42 -11.61 -8.38
N TYR A 89 -3.33 -12.90 -8.08
CA TYR A 89 -3.96 -13.95 -8.88
C TYR A 89 -5.48 -14.02 -8.63
N ARG A 90 -6.01 -13.43 -7.57
CA ARG A 90 -7.47 -13.38 -7.32
C ARG A 90 -8.09 -12.14 -7.92
N ASP A 91 -7.52 -10.98 -7.61
CA ASP A 91 -7.92 -9.72 -8.21
C ASP A 91 -6.73 -8.76 -8.37
N PRO A 92 -6.16 -8.62 -9.59
CA PRO A 92 -4.98 -7.80 -9.81
C PRO A 92 -5.19 -6.31 -9.53
N VAL A 93 -6.43 -5.79 -9.61
CA VAL A 93 -6.73 -4.35 -9.40
C VAL A 93 -6.35 -3.91 -7.98
N VAL A 94 -6.51 -4.81 -7.00
CA VAL A 94 -6.19 -4.56 -5.59
C VAL A 94 -4.69 -4.29 -5.39
N LEU A 95 -3.80 -4.87 -6.20
CA LEU A 95 -2.39 -4.53 -6.13
C LEU A 95 -2.01 -3.36 -7.02
N ARG A 96 -2.81 -2.98 -8.02
CA ARG A 96 -2.51 -1.79 -8.84
C ARG A 96 -2.48 -0.52 -7.99
N THR A 97 -3.36 -0.44 -6.98
CA THR A 97 -3.32 0.65 -5.99
C THR A 97 -2.03 0.67 -5.18
N HIS A 98 -1.46 -0.50 -4.84
CA HIS A 98 -0.17 -0.54 -4.15
C HIS A 98 0.98 -0.11 -5.07
N LEU A 99 0.88 -0.40 -6.37
CA LEU A 99 1.90 -0.02 -7.34
C LEU A 99 2.00 1.49 -7.57
N HIS A 100 1.22 2.32 -6.86
CA HIS A 100 1.31 3.77 -6.93
C HIS A 100 2.71 4.31 -6.62
N HIS A 101 3.52 3.63 -5.80
CA HIS A 101 4.92 4.04 -5.60
C HIS A 101 5.77 3.95 -6.89
N TRP A 102 5.38 3.11 -7.87
CA TRP A 102 6.06 3.07 -9.17
C TRP A 102 5.68 4.26 -10.05
N ILE A 103 4.48 4.82 -9.88
CA ILE A 103 4.11 6.10 -10.48
C ILE A 103 5.04 7.19 -9.94
N GLU A 104 5.35 7.19 -8.63
CA GLU A 104 6.27 8.18 -8.06
C GLU A 104 7.69 8.06 -8.60
N LEU A 105 8.19 6.82 -8.73
CA LEU A 105 9.51 6.58 -9.31
C LEU A 105 9.58 7.01 -10.77
N ALA A 106 8.51 6.81 -11.54
CA ALA A 106 8.42 7.32 -12.91
C ALA A 106 8.33 8.85 -12.95
N MET A 107 7.56 9.47 -12.04
CA MET A 107 7.46 10.94 -11.90
C MET A 107 8.84 11.57 -11.69
N MET A 108 9.70 10.98 -10.86
CA MET A 108 11.06 11.49 -10.63
C MET A 108 11.93 11.53 -11.90
N VAL A 109 11.60 10.75 -12.92
CA VAL A 109 12.31 10.70 -14.21
C VAL A 109 11.63 11.59 -15.24
N GLU A 110 10.31 11.48 -15.38
CA GLU A 110 9.53 12.13 -16.45
C GLU A 110 9.17 13.59 -16.13
N GLU A 111 8.96 13.91 -14.86
CA GLU A 111 8.56 15.25 -14.38
C GLU A 111 9.34 15.60 -13.09
N PRO A 112 10.66 15.78 -13.17
CA PRO A 112 11.48 16.05 -11.99
C PRO A 112 11.08 17.37 -11.33
N HIS A 113 11.03 17.36 -9.99
CA HIS A 113 10.65 18.52 -9.19
C HIS A 113 11.58 19.74 -9.45
N ALA A 114 11.06 20.96 -9.47
CA ALA A 114 11.84 22.17 -9.81
C ALA A 114 13.00 22.48 -8.84
N SER A 115 12.84 22.18 -7.55
CA SER A 115 13.92 22.26 -6.55
C SER A 115 15.07 21.29 -6.89
N PRO A 116 16.32 21.78 -7.04
CA PRO A 116 17.48 20.94 -7.39
C PRO A 116 17.80 19.83 -6.39
N ILE A 117 17.38 19.97 -5.13
CA ILE A 117 17.61 18.97 -4.07
C ILE A 117 16.54 17.86 -4.11
N ARG A 118 15.37 18.14 -4.69
CA ARG A 118 14.26 17.17 -4.83
C ARG A 118 14.20 16.53 -6.22
N SER A 119 14.91 17.09 -7.20
CA SER A 119 14.91 16.64 -8.60
C SER A 119 15.78 15.40 -8.85
N VAL A 120 16.60 15.00 -7.87
CA VAL A 120 17.53 13.87 -7.97
C VAL A 120 17.35 12.90 -6.81
N PRO A 121 17.65 11.61 -7.00
CA PRO A 121 17.67 10.66 -5.88
C PRO A 121 18.60 11.12 -4.76
N LEU A 122 18.08 11.15 -3.54
CA LEU A 122 18.87 11.50 -2.36
C LEU A 122 19.87 10.38 -2.04
N LEU A 123 21.05 10.76 -1.54
CA LEU A 123 22.10 9.81 -1.14
C LEU A 123 21.62 8.80 -0.09
N TYR A 124 20.65 9.20 0.73
CA TYR A 124 19.96 8.36 1.69
C TYR A 124 18.46 8.39 1.38
N ASN A 125 17.96 7.32 0.77
CA ASN A 125 16.53 7.13 0.56
C ASN A 125 15.94 6.42 1.79
N LEU A 126 15.72 7.18 2.87
CA LEU A 126 15.16 6.68 4.13
C LEU A 126 13.64 6.91 4.23
N TRP A 127 12.99 7.13 3.09
CA TRP A 127 11.61 7.57 3.02
C TRP A 127 10.65 6.42 2.73
N ASP A 128 10.90 5.23 3.26
CA ASP A 128 9.98 4.09 3.09
C ASP A 128 8.57 4.46 3.59
N ALA A 129 8.47 5.20 4.69
CA ALA A 129 7.17 5.67 5.20
C ALA A 129 6.47 6.63 4.22
N ARG A 130 7.21 7.29 3.32
CA ARG A 130 6.63 8.15 2.31
C ARG A 130 6.06 7.34 1.14
N SER A 131 6.84 6.46 0.51
CA SER A 131 6.38 5.74 -0.69
C SER A 131 5.63 4.45 -0.37
N GLU A 132 6.10 3.63 0.57
CA GLU A 132 5.35 2.43 1.01
C GLU A 132 4.11 2.80 1.83
N GLY A 133 4.20 3.89 2.59
CA GLY A 133 3.06 4.47 3.28
C GLY A 133 1.98 4.99 2.33
N LEU A 134 2.37 5.72 1.28
CA LEU A 134 1.46 6.13 0.21
C LEU A 134 0.84 4.92 -0.47
N ALA A 135 1.65 3.96 -0.93
CA ALA A 135 1.18 2.75 -1.60
C ALA A 135 0.15 1.98 -0.74
N THR A 136 0.43 1.80 0.55
CA THR A 136 -0.50 1.18 1.50
C THR A 136 -1.76 2.01 1.69
N GLY A 137 -1.63 3.34 1.78
CA GLY A 137 -2.77 4.25 1.88
C GLY A 137 -3.66 4.23 0.65
N MET A 138 -3.08 4.17 -0.55
CA MET A 138 -3.83 4.10 -1.81
C MET A 138 -4.69 2.84 -1.89
N GLU A 139 -4.23 1.69 -1.38
CA GLU A 139 -5.07 0.48 -1.31
C GLU A 139 -6.39 0.73 -0.57
N GLU A 140 -6.31 1.31 0.63
CA GLU A 140 -7.48 1.54 1.47
C GLU A 140 -8.31 2.74 1.01
N MET A 141 -7.65 3.85 0.66
CA MET A 141 -8.31 5.08 0.23
C MET A 141 -9.07 4.89 -1.07
N MET A 142 -8.50 4.18 -2.06
CA MET A 142 -9.18 3.92 -3.34
C MET A 142 -10.35 2.95 -3.15
N MET A 143 -10.19 1.96 -2.26
CA MET A 143 -11.31 1.10 -1.85
C MET A 143 -12.46 1.91 -1.24
N HIS A 144 -12.17 2.96 -0.45
CA HIS A 144 -13.19 3.86 0.09
C HIS A 144 -13.73 4.87 -0.93
N ALA A 145 -12.91 5.30 -1.88
CA ALA A 145 -13.29 6.23 -2.96
C ALA A 145 -14.14 5.57 -4.06
N GLY A 146 -14.26 4.24 -4.05
CA GLY A 146 -15.22 3.51 -4.89
C GLY A 146 -14.62 2.55 -5.91
N LEU A 147 -13.28 2.40 -5.97
CA LEU A 147 -12.61 1.51 -6.94
C LEU A 147 -13.15 0.07 -6.89
N LEU A 148 -13.53 -0.40 -5.71
CA LEU A 148 -14.00 -1.77 -5.47
C LEU A 148 -15.51 -1.83 -5.16
N ALA A 149 -16.29 -0.84 -5.59
CA ALA A 149 -17.71 -0.74 -5.25
C ALA A 149 -18.54 -1.92 -5.78
N ASP A 150 -18.23 -2.41 -6.98
CA ASP A 150 -18.84 -3.56 -7.65
C ASP A 150 -18.07 -4.87 -7.42
N LYS A 151 -16.93 -4.82 -6.71
CA LYS A 151 -16.06 -5.97 -6.39
C LYS A 151 -16.00 -6.22 -4.88
N PRO A 152 -17.12 -6.56 -4.23
CA PRO A 152 -17.20 -6.65 -2.77
C PRO A 152 -16.20 -7.65 -2.14
N ARG A 153 -15.93 -8.79 -2.79
CA ARG A 153 -14.92 -9.77 -2.33
C ARG A 153 -13.50 -9.23 -2.39
N SER A 154 -13.19 -8.33 -3.32
CA SER A 154 -11.85 -7.75 -3.48
C SER A 154 -11.50 -6.80 -2.33
N ARG A 155 -12.51 -6.23 -1.67
CA ARG A 155 -12.35 -5.46 -0.42
C ARG A 155 -11.77 -6.31 0.71
N GLU A 156 -12.08 -7.61 0.76
CA GLU A 156 -11.49 -8.54 1.73
C GLU A 156 -9.96 -8.63 1.53
N LEU A 157 -9.49 -8.61 0.28
CA LEU A 157 -8.05 -8.67 -0.03
C LEU A 157 -7.29 -7.45 0.49
N VAL A 158 -7.88 -6.25 0.43
CA VAL A 158 -7.29 -5.03 1.01
C VAL A 158 -7.07 -5.20 2.52
N TRP A 159 -8.09 -5.67 3.24
CA TRP A 159 -7.96 -5.91 4.68
C TRP A 159 -6.97 -7.02 5.02
N ILE A 160 -6.89 -8.07 4.20
CA ILE A 160 -5.90 -9.15 4.35
C ILE A 160 -4.48 -8.59 4.22
N MET A 161 -4.21 -7.74 3.22
CA MET A 161 -2.91 -7.10 3.04
C MET A 161 -2.55 -6.17 4.21
N LEU A 162 -3.49 -5.35 4.67
CA LEU A 162 -3.30 -4.48 5.83
C LEU A 162 -2.98 -5.29 7.10
N ALA A 163 -3.71 -6.39 7.34
CA ALA A 163 -3.47 -7.27 8.48
C ALA A 163 -2.09 -7.92 8.42
N GLN A 164 -1.68 -8.44 7.26
CA GLN A 164 -0.37 -9.05 7.07
C GLN A 164 0.77 -8.07 7.34
N ARG A 165 0.68 -6.83 6.81
CA ARG A 165 1.68 -5.79 7.07
C ARG A 165 1.72 -5.40 8.55
N ALA A 166 0.56 -5.30 9.20
CA ALA A 166 0.49 -4.95 10.62
C ALA A 166 1.06 -6.06 11.52
N ALA A 167 0.79 -7.33 11.20
CA ALA A 167 1.30 -8.50 11.90
C ALA A 167 2.82 -8.56 11.81
N ARG A 168 3.38 -8.41 10.60
CA ARG A 168 4.84 -8.39 10.37
C ARG A 168 5.53 -7.21 11.05
N ALA A 169 4.92 -6.03 11.01
CA ALA A 169 5.44 -4.85 11.69
C ALA A 169 5.50 -5.07 13.22
N LEU A 170 4.44 -5.65 13.80
CA LEU A 170 4.41 -6.00 15.22
C LEU A 170 5.46 -7.05 15.58
N SER A 171 5.58 -8.12 14.79
CA SER A 171 6.63 -9.12 14.97
C SER A 171 8.02 -8.49 14.99
N GLY A 172 8.32 -7.59 14.04
CA GLY A 172 9.59 -6.89 13.98
C GLY A 172 9.83 -5.97 15.17
N LEU A 173 8.80 -5.26 15.65
CA LEU A 173 8.89 -4.44 16.85
C LEU A 173 9.16 -5.27 18.11
N TYR A 174 8.50 -6.43 18.26
CA TYR A 174 8.75 -7.33 19.38
C TYR A 174 10.14 -7.96 19.33
N LEU A 175 10.63 -8.29 18.13
CA LEU A 175 11.99 -8.77 17.92
C LEU A 175 13.03 -7.71 18.29
N HIS A 176 12.86 -6.47 17.81
CA HIS A 176 13.70 -5.32 18.20
C HIS A 176 13.67 -5.04 19.71
N GLY A 177 12.51 -5.22 20.33
CA GLY A 177 12.31 -5.03 21.76
C GLY A 177 12.81 -6.17 22.64
N ASN A 178 13.39 -7.24 22.06
CA ASN A 178 13.72 -8.50 22.75
C ASN A 178 12.54 -9.10 23.52
N VAL A 179 11.31 -8.86 23.05
CA VAL A 179 10.08 -9.48 23.58
C VAL A 179 9.87 -10.85 22.94
N TYR A 180 10.25 -10.98 21.67
CA TYR A 180 10.24 -12.23 20.91
C TYR A 180 11.66 -12.59 20.48
N ASP A 181 11.94 -13.89 20.41
CA ASP A 181 12.98 -14.42 19.53
C ASP A 181 12.51 -14.47 18.05
N MET A 182 13.40 -14.90 17.15
CA MET A 182 13.08 -14.96 15.72
C MET A 182 11.91 -15.89 15.41
N GLU A 183 11.81 -17.04 16.08
CA GLU A 183 10.77 -18.03 15.80
C GLU A 183 9.42 -17.60 16.38
N GLU A 184 9.41 -16.96 17.55
CA GLU A 184 8.23 -16.32 18.11
C GLU A 184 7.72 -15.19 17.19
N ALA A 185 8.62 -14.39 16.63
CA ALA A 185 8.27 -13.34 15.66
C ALA A 185 7.69 -13.92 14.36
N VAL A 186 8.25 -15.01 13.85
CA VAL A 186 7.72 -15.74 12.68
C VAL A 186 6.35 -16.33 12.98
N ALA A 187 6.19 -17.02 14.11
CA ALA A 187 4.94 -17.63 14.52
C ALA A 187 3.83 -16.57 14.65
N HIS A 188 4.11 -15.45 15.29
CA HIS A 188 3.17 -14.33 15.40
C HIS A 188 2.80 -13.77 14.01
N ALA A 189 3.77 -13.54 13.11
CA ALA A 189 3.47 -13.01 11.79
C ALA A 189 2.58 -13.97 10.97
N THR A 190 2.85 -15.27 11.04
CA THR A 190 2.07 -16.31 10.36
C THR A 190 0.66 -16.45 10.96
N GLU A 191 0.54 -16.53 12.28
CA GLU A 191 -0.75 -16.66 12.99
C GLU A 191 -1.69 -15.50 12.66
N TRP A 192 -1.17 -14.28 12.68
CA TRP A 192 -1.97 -13.06 12.50
C TRP A 192 -2.16 -12.65 11.04
N THR A 193 -1.54 -13.36 10.09
CA THR A 193 -1.81 -13.17 8.65
C THR A 193 -3.04 -13.99 8.25
N PRO A 194 -4.11 -13.34 7.75
CA PRO A 194 -5.33 -14.07 7.39
C PRO A 194 -5.11 -15.12 6.29
N ARG A 195 -6.06 -16.08 6.23
CA ARG A 195 -6.17 -17.12 5.18
C ARG A 195 -5.01 -18.11 5.10
N GLY A 196 -4.03 -18.04 6.02
CA GLY A 196 -2.89 -18.96 6.02
C GLY A 196 -1.96 -18.79 4.82
N TRP A 197 -2.01 -17.63 4.14
CA TRP A 197 -1.23 -17.35 2.93
C TRP A 197 0.25 -17.02 3.19
N LEU A 198 0.72 -17.24 4.42
CA LEU A 198 2.11 -17.06 4.81
C LEU A 198 2.69 -18.36 5.43
N PRO A 199 2.72 -19.47 4.67
CA PRO A 199 3.18 -20.77 5.18
C PRO A 199 4.70 -20.88 5.27
N ASP A 200 5.45 -20.03 4.56
CA ASP A 200 6.90 -20.11 4.47
C ASP A 200 7.59 -19.30 5.56
N ALA A 201 8.05 -20.00 6.60
CA ALA A 201 8.84 -19.42 7.68
C ALA A 201 10.17 -18.80 7.19
N ALA A 202 10.79 -19.30 6.12
CA ALA A 202 12.07 -18.77 5.62
C ALA A 202 11.89 -17.37 5.03
N LEU A 203 10.81 -17.15 4.26
CA LEU A 203 10.45 -15.81 3.77
C LEU A 203 10.30 -14.83 4.93
N VAL A 204 9.51 -15.20 5.96
CA VAL A 204 9.26 -14.33 7.12
C VAL A 204 10.56 -14.04 7.88
N ARG A 205 11.43 -15.04 8.11
CA ARG A 205 12.75 -14.82 8.72
C ARG A 205 13.60 -13.83 7.93
N ASN A 206 13.66 -13.96 6.61
CA ASN A 206 14.42 -13.05 5.75
C ASN A 206 13.92 -11.60 5.88
N GLU A 207 12.60 -11.42 5.95
CA GLU A 207 11.97 -10.11 6.14
C GLU A 207 12.25 -9.55 7.54
N GLN A 208 12.17 -10.37 8.59
CA GLN A 208 12.54 -9.94 9.94
C GLN A 208 14.03 -9.57 10.04
N HIS A 209 14.91 -10.32 9.37
CA HIS A 209 16.32 -9.94 9.25
C HIS A 209 16.50 -8.59 8.53
N LEU A 210 15.72 -8.30 7.48
CA LEU A 210 15.73 -6.98 6.85
C LEU A 210 15.33 -5.90 7.86
N TYR A 211 14.25 -6.10 8.61
CA TYR A 211 13.77 -5.12 9.60
C TYR A 211 14.77 -4.88 10.73
N LEU A 212 15.54 -5.90 11.12
CA LEU A 212 16.64 -5.75 12.08
C LEU A 212 17.77 -4.85 11.55
N ARG A 213 18.04 -4.90 10.24
CA ARG A 213 19.06 -4.08 9.56
C ARG A 213 18.54 -2.70 9.15
N GLN A 214 17.23 -2.53 9.04
CA GLN A 214 16.55 -1.29 8.71
C GLN A 214 15.41 -1.03 9.70
N PRO A 215 15.73 -0.58 10.93
CA PRO A 215 14.73 -0.26 11.94
C PRO A 215 13.70 0.73 11.40
N GLY A 216 12.43 0.43 11.58
CA GLY A 216 11.32 1.26 11.09
C GLY A 216 10.75 0.84 9.72
N TYR A 217 11.47 0.04 8.92
CA TYR A 217 10.98 -0.40 7.60
C TYR A 217 9.66 -1.17 7.71
N GLY A 218 9.57 -2.18 8.58
CA GLY A 218 8.32 -2.96 8.73
C GLY A 218 7.12 -2.10 9.15
N THR A 219 7.35 -1.05 9.94
CA THR A 219 6.29 -0.13 10.38
C THR A 219 5.96 0.96 9.36
N SER A 220 6.79 1.16 8.34
CA SER A 220 6.72 2.30 7.40
C SER A 220 5.38 2.33 6.64
N TYR A 221 4.91 1.17 6.19
CA TYR A 221 3.63 0.97 5.50
C TYR A 221 2.46 1.61 6.25
N HIS A 222 2.30 1.27 7.53
CA HIS A 222 1.17 1.73 8.34
C HIS A 222 1.39 3.11 8.95
N THR A 223 2.62 3.43 9.35
CA THR A 223 2.94 4.77 9.90
C THR A 223 2.81 5.85 8.83
N GLY A 224 3.32 5.59 7.64
CA GLY A 224 3.18 6.45 6.48
C GLY A 224 1.73 6.60 6.00
N HIS A 225 0.98 5.49 5.93
CA HIS A 225 -0.46 5.56 5.67
C HIS A 225 -1.18 6.41 6.73
N THR A 226 -0.85 6.26 8.01
CA THR A 226 -1.44 7.08 9.09
C THR A 226 -1.14 8.56 8.88
N GLN A 227 0.12 8.91 8.58
CA GLN A 227 0.51 10.30 8.30
C GLN A 227 -0.24 10.87 7.08
N LEU A 228 -0.41 10.07 6.02
CA LEU A 228 -1.18 10.48 4.84
C LEU A 228 -2.65 10.72 5.17
N ALA A 229 -3.28 9.83 5.95
CA ALA A 229 -4.67 9.97 6.37
C ALA A 229 -4.88 11.20 7.28
N GLU A 230 -3.95 11.46 8.19
CA GLU A 230 -3.95 12.67 9.03
C GLU A 230 -3.82 13.94 8.19
N LEU A 231 -2.91 13.94 7.22
CA LEU A 231 -2.73 15.05 6.29
C LEU A 231 -3.98 15.28 5.44
N LEU A 232 -4.56 14.24 4.84
CA LEU A 232 -5.82 14.32 4.09
C LEU A 232 -6.94 14.94 4.93
N GLY A 233 -7.13 14.44 6.16
CA GLY A 233 -8.15 14.94 7.08
C GLY A 233 -7.90 16.40 7.51
N ALA A 234 -6.65 16.77 7.80
CA ALA A 234 -6.29 18.14 8.16
C ALA A 234 -6.47 19.11 6.99
N TRP A 235 -6.07 18.70 5.79
CA TRP A 235 -6.25 19.46 4.55
C TRP A 235 -7.73 19.67 4.24
N ALA A 236 -8.53 18.62 4.25
CA ALA A 236 -9.97 18.71 4.01
C ALA A 236 -10.68 19.66 4.98
N ARG A 237 -10.33 19.62 6.27
CA ARG A 237 -10.87 20.57 7.27
C ARG A 237 -10.49 22.02 6.99
N ARG A 238 -9.28 22.26 6.47
CA ARG A 238 -8.81 23.61 6.13
C ARG A 238 -9.51 24.15 4.89
N GLU A 239 -9.63 23.33 3.85
CA GLU A 239 -10.26 23.72 2.58
C GLU A 239 -11.78 23.86 2.68
N GLY A 240 -12.42 23.18 3.64
CA GLY A 240 -13.87 23.24 3.84
C GLY A 240 -14.63 22.81 2.59
N GLU A 241 -15.56 23.65 2.12
CA GLU A 241 -16.36 23.39 0.92
C GLU A 241 -15.52 23.36 -0.38
N SER A 242 -14.30 23.88 -0.37
CA SER A 242 -13.40 23.88 -1.54
C SER A 242 -12.59 22.59 -1.65
N PHE A 243 -12.72 21.66 -0.70
CA PHE A 243 -12.00 20.40 -0.70
C PHE A 243 -12.40 19.52 -1.88
N THR A 244 -11.40 19.03 -2.61
CA THR A 244 -11.55 17.91 -3.53
C THR A 244 -10.40 16.93 -3.34
N VAL A 245 -10.66 15.65 -3.60
CA VAL A 245 -9.63 14.59 -3.55
C VAL A 245 -8.55 14.87 -4.59
N LYS A 246 -8.95 15.30 -5.80
CA LYS A 246 -8.03 15.75 -6.86
C LYS A 246 -7.02 16.78 -6.38
N ARG A 247 -7.49 17.90 -5.83
CA ARG A 247 -6.62 18.98 -5.38
C ARG A 247 -5.66 18.51 -4.29
N PHE A 248 -6.14 17.68 -3.37
CA PHE A 248 -5.29 17.11 -2.34
C PHE A 248 -4.12 16.31 -2.92
N PHE A 249 -4.39 15.36 -3.82
CA PHE A 249 -3.34 14.52 -4.40
C PHE A 249 -2.45 15.31 -5.37
N ASP A 250 -3.02 16.20 -6.18
CA ASP A 250 -2.23 17.06 -7.08
C ASP A 250 -1.22 17.90 -6.27
N ASP A 251 -1.64 18.49 -5.15
CA ASP A 251 -0.75 19.27 -4.28
C ASP A 251 0.25 18.36 -3.53
N PHE A 252 -0.18 17.18 -3.09
CA PHE A 252 0.69 16.19 -2.44
C PHE A 252 1.83 15.72 -3.36
N PHE A 253 1.54 15.41 -4.62
CA PHE A 253 2.54 15.00 -5.60
C PHE A 253 3.41 16.15 -6.07
N SER A 254 2.86 17.37 -6.17
CA SER A 254 3.61 18.57 -6.53
C SER A 254 4.71 18.92 -5.52
N ALA A 255 4.54 18.56 -4.24
CA ALA A 255 5.59 18.71 -3.22
C ALA A 255 6.82 17.79 -3.45
N GLY A 256 6.69 16.77 -4.31
CA GLY A 256 7.70 15.77 -4.61
C GLY A 256 7.75 14.60 -3.62
N VAL A 257 8.75 13.73 -3.79
CA VAL A 257 8.95 12.53 -2.97
C VAL A 257 9.80 12.86 -1.75
N ILE A 258 9.17 13.52 -0.77
CA ILE A 258 9.76 13.91 0.52
C ILE A 258 8.90 13.37 1.68
N PRO A 259 9.43 13.28 2.92
CA PRO A 259 8.64 12.89 4.09
C PRO A 259 7.25 13.52 4.16
N VAL A 260 6.24 12.72 4.51
CA VAL A 260 4.85 13.20 4.62
C VAL A 260 4.73 14.37 5.59
N VAL A 261 5.54 14.41 6.65
CA VAL A 261 5.59 15.55 7.59
C VAL A 261 6.09 16.85 6.95
N LEU A 262 7.04 16.77 6.00
CA LEU A 262 7.52 17.93 5.25
C LEU A 262 6.51 18.33 4.17
N THR A 263 5.91 17.36 3.48
CA THR A 263 4.78 17.61 2.56
C THR A 263 3.63 18.29 3.29
N ARG A 264 3.27 17.84 4.50
CA ARG A 264 2.26 18.47 5.37
C ARG A 264 2.61 19.92 5.67
N TRP A 265 3.87 20.20 6.01
CA TRP A 265 4.29 21.56 6.30
C TRP A 265 4.15 22.46 5.07
N GLU A 266 4.60 22.00 3.90
CA GLU A 266 4.49 22.75 2.64
C GLU A 266 3.04 23.00 2.24
N MET A 267 2.21 21.96 2.31
CA MET A 267 0.79 22.03 1.97
C MET A 267 0.00 22.91 2.96
N THR A 268 0.22 22.74 4.25
CA THR A 268 -0.66 23.32 5.29
C THR A 268 -0.13 24.58 5.95
N GLY A 269 1.17 24.84 5.86
CA GLY A 269 1.88 25.85 6.65
C GLY A 269 2.12 25.43 8.11
N ASN A 270 1.53 24.32 8.56
CA ASN A 270 1.67 23.83 9.94
C ASN A 270 2.86 22.89 10.06
N ILE A 271 3.80 23.26 10.92
CA ILE A 271 4.95 22.42 11.26
C ILE A 271 4.46 21.28 12.15
N ASP A 272 4.79 20.04 11.78
CA ASP A 272 4.50 18.87 12.58
C ASP A 272 5.34 18.87 13.87
N GLU A 273 4.80 18.40 15.00
CA GLU A 273 5.55 18.33 16.26
C GLU A 273 6.85 17.53 16.12
N LEU A 274 6.90 16.55 15.20
CA LEU A 274 8.10 15.77 14.90
C LEU A 274 9.27 16.60 14.33
N LEU A 275 8.99 17.79 13.81
CA LEU A 275 9.99 18.69 13.21
C LEU A 275 10.43 19.81 14.17
N ILE A 276 9.80 19.91 15.34
CA ILE A 276 10.13 20.91 16.36
C ILE A 276 11.08 20.26 17.35
N GLU A 277 12.32 20.77 17.45
CA GLU A 277 13.23 20.35 18.54
C GLU A 277 12.56 20.62 19.89
N ARG A 278 12.49 19.58 20.73
CA ARG A 278 12.06 19.66 22.12
C ARG A 278 13.24 19.92 23.05
#